data_AF-A0A1I0TTU7-F1
#
_entry.id   AF-A0A1I0TTU7-F1
#
_cell.length_a   1.000
_cell.length_b   1.000
_cell.length_c   1.000
_cell.angle_alpha   90.00
_cell.angle_beta   90.00
_cell.angle_gamma   90.00
#
_symmetry.space_group_name_H-M   'P 1'
#
loop_
_entity.id
_entity.type
_entity.pdbx_description
1 polymer ?
#
loop_
_entity_poly.entity_id
_entity_poly.type
_entity_poly.pdbx_seq_one_letter_code
_entity_poly.pdbx_strand_id
1 'polypeptide(L)'
;MKEKIEEIISIFNKREKGWYSLKPKLEQVLGSKTYQELIDEFESGLSSLPKGKWPHYSLVFYLALVILTAEEVDRKEVARYVKEKESYRLMRTGLRIFLSSKSSNFKYEAQLSAGRYKNKYEYVSFFSGFVPDYQFEMTGYLLLLKLIYEVNRSHFWQLLMQDKQNVMFLCLMTGAELSFSYEELIPLLTSNDELKANGTLFYLMSRFSYYVLKYERESTEGNKEILVEEIQKIANIFERLPVERKIFLMVNYMFVENYYPEFFGEELQQTNVELVVYHLELQELNNLYKLVKLHQFIKILECIEVEKLFIKYFLHWLQNDGNPHIWNSVKEEVREIIQLLSLDTRNELLDQITSIKEQLWLSSFDRQVRYGQYLQEEGKAKIIDDIVPFCSTSGS
;
A
#
# COMPACT_ATOMS: atom_id res chain seq x y z
N MET A 1 -22.34 -25.17 -26.77
CA MET A 1 -21.79 -24.04 -25.99
C MET A 1 -22.02 -24.17 -24.48
N LYS A 2 -23.26 -24.32 -24.00
CA LYS A 2 -23.57 -24.47 -22.56
C LYS A 2 -22.71 -25.53 -21.85
N GLU A 3 -22.63 -26.74 -22.42
CA GLU A 3 -21.84 -27.85 -21.84
C GLU A 3 -20.36 -27.50 -21.72
N LYS A 4 -19.76 -26.93 -22.77
CA LYS A 4 -18.36 -26.44 -22.74
C LYS A 4 -18.13 -25.43 -21.61
N ILE A 5 -19.04 -24.48 -21.41
CA ILE A 5 -18.91 -23.47 -20.34
C ILE A 5 -19.01 -24.12 -18.96
N GLU A 6 -19.95 -25.04 -18.74
CA GLU A 6 -20.06 -25.76 -17.46
C GLU A 6 -18.82 -26.63 -17.18
N GLU A 7 -18.20 -27.19 -18.22
CA GLU A 7 -16.95 -27.91 -18.11
C GLU A 7 -15.77 -26.98 -17.72
N ILE A 8 -15.68 -25.79 -18.33
CA ILE A 8 -14.71 -24.76 -17.93
C ILE A 8 -14.91 -24.34 -16.47
N ILE A 9 -16.16 -24.17 -16.02
CA ILE A 9 -16.48 -23.88 -14.60
C ILE A 9 -15.93 -24.99 -13.70
N SER A 10 -16.14 -26.26 -14.06
CA SER A 10 -15.59 -27.40 -13.31
C SER A 10 -14.06 -27.38 -13.28
N ILE A 11 -13.40 -27.03 -14.39
CA ILE A 11 -11.93 -26.89 -14.46
C ILE A 11 -11.44 -25.81 -13.48
N PHE A 12 -12.08 -24.64 -13.46
CA PHE A 12 -11.71 -23.54 -12.56
C PHE A 12 -11.95 -23.88 -11.09
N ASN A 13 -13.06 -24.54 -10.76
CA ASN A 13 -13.40 -24.89 -9.37
C ASN A 13 -12.55 -26.03 -8.80
N LYS A 14 -12.03 -26.93 -9.65
CA LYS A 14 -11.15 -28.05 -9.23
C LYS A 14 -9.67 -27.70 -9.34
N ARG A 15 -9.35 -26.40 -9.43
CA ARG A 15 -7.98 -25.94 -9.58
C ARG A 15 -7.19 -26.20 -8.28
N GLU A 16 -6.19 -27.07 -8.35
CA GLU A 16 -5.23 -27.33 -7.26
C GLU A 16 -3.89 -26.60 -7.43
N LYS A 17 -3.57 -26.16 -8.66
CA LYS A 17 -2.33 -25.44 -9.05
C LYS A 17 -2.70 -24.16 -9.79
N GLY A 18 -1.84 -23.15 -9.85
CA GLY A 18 -2.15 -21.86 -10.49
C GLY A 18 -2.56 -21.93 -11.97
N TRP A 19 -3.03 -20.80 -12.48
CA TRP A 19 -3.78 -20.70 -13.75
C TRP A 19 -3.08 -21.27 -14.98
N TYR A 20 -1.74 -21.26 -15.02
CA TYR A 20 -0.96 -21.82 -16.13
C TYR A 20 -1.20 -23.32 -16.35
N SER A 21 -1.53 -24.07 -15.29
CA SER A 21 -1.83 -25.51 -15.39
C SER A 21 -3.18 -25.80 -16.07
N LEU A 22 -4.00 -24.78 -16.29
CA LEU A 22 -5.34 -24.92 -16.86
C LEU A 22 -5.32 -24.95 -18.38
N LYS A 23 -4.32 -24.34 -19.03
CA LYS A 23 -4.26 -24.16 -20.49
C LYS A 23 -4.50 -25.49 -21.25
N PRO A 24 -3.80 -26.62 -20.95
CA PRO A 24 -4.03 -27.87 -21.66
C PRO A 24 -5.46 -28.43 -21.50
N LYS A 25 -6.07 -28.24 -20.33
CA LYS A 25 -7.46 -28.69 -20.09
C LYS A 25 -8.44 -27.80 -20.85
N LEU A 26 -8.19 -26.49 -20.91
CA LEU A 26 -9.03 -25.57 -21.67
C LEU A 26 -8.94 -25.83 -23.19
N GLU A 27 -7.76 -26.15 -23.70
CA GLU A 27 -7.55 -26.54 -25.10
C GLU A 27 -8.31 -27.83 -25.47
N GLN A 28 -8.41 -28.80 -24.55
CA GLN A 28 -9.21 -30.01 -24.77
C GLN A 28 -10.71 -29.71 -24.94
N VAL A 29 -11.24 -28.74 -24.17
CA VAL A 29 -12.67 -28.36 -24.20
C VAL A 29 -13.00 -27.48 -25.39
N LEU A 30 -12.14 -26.50 -25.68
CA LEU A 30 -12.39 -25.46 -26.69
C LEU A 30 -11.85 -25.86 -28.08
N GLY A 31 -10.93 -26.81 -28.15
CA GLY A 31 -10.29 -27.31 -29.37
C GLY A 31 -9.21 -26.37 -29.90
N SER A 32 -8.61 -26.72 -31.04
CA SER A 32 -7.55 -25.96 -31.72
C SER A 32 -8.06 -24.74 -32.52
N LYS A 33 -9.13 -24.10 -32.04
CA LYS A 33 -9.75 -22.94 -32.70
C LYS A 33 -8.96 -21.67 -32.41
N THR A 34 -8.93 -20.76 -33.38
CA THR A 34 -8.40 -19.41 -33.18
C THR A 34 -9.28 -18.62 -32.19
N TYR A 35 -8.70 -17.58 -31.58
CA TYR A 35 -9.46 -16.73 -30.65
C TYR A 35 -10.70 -16.12 -31.30
N GLN A 36 -10.64 -15.76 -32.59
CA GLN A 36 -11.77 -15.20 -33.35
C GLN A 36 -12.91 -16.21 -33.49
N GLU A 37 -12.58 -17.43 -33.91
CA GLU A 37 -13.56 -18.51 -34.04
C GLU A 37 -14.22 -18.86 -32.70
N LEU A 38 -13.44 -18.87 -31.61
CA LEU A 38 -13.98 -19.10 -30.26
C LEU A 38 -14.95 -18.00 -29.84
N ILE A 39 -14.61 -16.74 -30.08
CA ILE A 39 -15.47 -15.60 -29.75
C ILE A 39 -16.74 -15.62 -30.58
N ASP A 40 -16.65 -15.85 -31.90
CA ASP A 40 -17.81 -15.87 -32.79
C ASP A 40 -18.74 -17.06 -32.49
N GLU A 41 -18.19 -18.23 -32.15
CA GLU A 41 -18.97 -19.38 -31.66
C GLU A 41 -19.71 -19.03 -30.37
N PHE A 42 -19.03 -18.38 -29.41
CA PHE A 42 -19.62 -17.98 -28.14
C PHE A 42 -20.71 -16.91 -28.32
N GLU A 43 -20.44 -15.87 -29.10
CA GLU A 43 -21.36 -14.77 -29.42
C GLU A 43 -22.65 -15.31 -30.06
N SER A 44 -22.51 -16.15 -31.09
CA SER A 44 -23.65 -16.78 -31.78
C SER A 44 -24.43 -17.70 -30.84
N GLY A 45 -23.74 -18.34 -29.90
CA GLY A 45 -24.30 -19.24 -28.90
C GLY A 45 -25.02 -18.55 -27.73
N LEU A 46 -24.87 -17.23 -27.53
CA LEU A 46 -25.43 -16.51 -26.37
C LEU A 46 -26.94 -16.73 -26.20
N SER A 47 -27.69 -16.70 -27.31
CA SER A 47 -29.14 -16.88 -27.32
C SER A 47 -29.61 -18.25 -26.79
N SER A 48 -28.73 -19.26 -26.85
CA SER A 48 -28.98 -20.61 -26.33
C SER A 48 -28.68 -20.77 -24.84
N LEU A 49 -28.01 -19.79 -24.22
CA LEU A 49 -27.65 -19.82 -22.81
C LEU A 49 -28.80 -19.29 -21.93
N PRO A 50 -28.95 -19.73 -20.67
CA PRO A 50 -29.96 -19.20 -19.76
C PRO A 50 -29.75 -17.70 -19.53
N LYS A 51 -30.75 -16.87 -19.84
CA LYS A 51 -30.66 -15.39 -19.79
C LYS A 51 -30.09 -14.84 -18.47
N GLY A 52 -30.47 -15.41 -17.33
CA GLY A 52 -29.99 -14.97 -16.02
C GLY A 52 -28.51 -15.31 -15.72
N LYS A 53 -27.89 -16.19 -16.50
CA LYS A 53 -26.49 -16.62 -16.31
C LYS A 53 -25.52 -15.97 -17.30
N TRP A 54 -26.00 -15.18 -18.26
CA TRP A 54 -25.17 -14.60 -19.31
C TRP A 54 -23.92 -13.87 -18.79
N PRO A 55 -24.00 -12.97 -17.79
CA PRO A 55 -22.79 -12.29 -17.30
C PRO A 55 -21.76 -13.24 -16.68
N HIS A 56 -22.21 -14.26 -15.94
CA HIS A 56 -21.33 -15.27 -15.34
C HIS A 56 -20.66 -16.11 -16.44
N TYR A 57 -21.44 -16.66 -17.37
CA TYR A 57 -20.90 -17.48 -18.44
C TYR A 57 -19.95 -16.70 -19.36
N SER A 58 -20.26 -15.44 -19.66
CA SER A 58 -19.35 -14.59 -20.40
C SER A 58 -18.07 -14.32 -19.61
N LEU A 59 -18.11 -14.11 -18.29
CA LEU A 59 -16.89 -13.98 -17.50
C LEU A 59 -16.03 -15.25 -17.59
N VAL A 60 -16.63 -16.42 -17.38
CA VAL A 60 -15.93 -17.71 -17.43
C VAL A 60 -15.31 -17.95 -18.80
N PHE A 61 -16.06 -17.68 -19.88
CA PHE A 61 -15.56 -17.82 -21.23
C PHE A 61 -14.34 -16.94 -21.48
N TYR A 62 -14.42 -15.65 -21.12
CA TYR A 62 -13.31 -14.73 -21.33
C TYR A 62 -12.11 -15.01 -20.42
N LEU A 63 -12.32 -15.55 -19.22
CA LEU A 63 -11.23 -16.05 -18.39
C LEU A 63 -10.48 -17.19 -19.09
N ALA A 64 -11.21 -18.16 -19.66
CA ALA A 64 -10.59 -19.23 -20.43
C ALA A 64 -9.85 -18.69 -21.66
N LEU A 65 -10.48 -17.75 -22.38
CA LEU A 65 -9.90 -17.12 -23.56
C LEU A 65 -8.56 -16.44 -23.24
N VAL A 66 -8.49 -15.60 -22.20
CA VAL A 66 -7.24 -14.86 -21.89
C VAL A 66 -6.11 -15.77 -21.41
N ILE A 67 -6.42 -16.92 -20.82
CA ILE A 67 -5.43 -17.94 -20.44
C ILE A 67 -4.88 -18.63 -21.70
N LEU A 68 -5.76 -19.03 -22.62
CA LEU A 68 -5.36 -19.66 -23.88
C LEU A 68 -4.47 -18.74 -24.70
N THR A 69 -4.82 -17.45 -24.79
CA THR A 69 -4.11 -16.47 -25.62
C THR A 69 -2.94 -15.78 -24.93
N ALA A 70 -2.60 -16.14 -23.68
CA ALA A 70 -1.70 -15.34 -22.84
C ALA A 70 -0.30 -15.12 -23.44
N GLU A 71 0.22 -16.10 -24.19
CA GLU A 71 1.59 -16.14 -24.71
C GLU A 71 1.68 -16.14 -26.24
N GLU A 72 0.57 -16.39 -26.93
CA GLU A 72 0.56 -16.73 -28.37
C GLU A 72 0.01 -15.62 -29.26
N VAL A 73 -0.75 -14.68 -28.70
CA VAL A 73 -1.52 -13.70 -29.48
C VAL A 73 -1.26 -12.30 -28.97
N ASP A 74 -1.09 -11.34 -29.88
CA ASP A 74 -1.06 -9.92 -29.53
C ASP A 74 -2.40 -9.51 -28.91
N ARG A 75 -2.35 -9.12 -27.63
CA ARG A 75 -3.51 -8.68 -26.86
C ARG A 75 -4.24 -7.50 -27.49
N LYS A 76 -3.54 -6.63 -28.22
CA LYS A 76 -4.16 -5.49 -28.92
C LYS A 76 -5.06 -5.93 -30.06
N GLU A 77 -4.74 -7.04 -30.72
CA GLU A 77 -5.59 -7.62 -31.75
C GLU A 77 -6.86 -8.21 -31.15
N VAL A 78 -6.71 -8.98 -30.06
CA VAL A 78 -7.85 -9.52 -29.31
C VAL A 78 -8.75 -8.38 -28.82
N ALA A 79 -8.17 -7.30 -28.26
CA ALA A 79 -8.88 -6.12 -27.80
C ALA A 79 -9.70 -5.45 -28.93
N ARG A 80 -9.08 -5.23 -30.09
CA ARG A 80 -9.76 -4.64 -31.26
C ARG A 80 -10.95 -5.48 -31.69
N TYR A 81 -10.80 -6.80 -31.68
CA TYR A 81 -11.82 -7.73 -32.14
C TYR A 81 -13.01 -7.87 -31.17
N VAL A 82 -12.76 -7.86 -29.85
CA VAL A 82 -13.82 -8.05 -28.83
C VAL A 82 -14.63 -6.80 -28.55
N LYS A 83 -14.11 -5.61 -28.90
CA LYS A 83 -14.65 -4.30 -28.46
C LYS A 83 -16.15 -4.13 -28.69
N GLU A 84 -16.66 -4.59 -29.83
CA GLU A 84 -18.04 -4.41 -30.26
C GLU A 84 -18.94 -5.63 -29.96
N LYS A 85 -18.40 -6.69 -29.34
CA LYS A 85 -19.14 -7.94 -29.07
C LYS A 85 -20.05 -7.79 -27.85
N GLU A 86 -21.26 -8.35 -27.90
CA GLU A 86 -22.18 -8.36 -26.76
C GLU A 86 -21.66 -9.26 -25.63
N SER A 87 -21.03 -10.38 -25.97
CA SER A 87 -20.36 -11.25 -25.01
C SER A 87 -19.31 -10.51 -24.17
N TYR A 88 -18.56 -9.57 -24.76
CA TYR A 88 -17.62 -8.71 -24.05
C TYR A 88 -18.33 -7.78 -23.06
N ARG A 89 -19.43 -7.14 -23.47
CA ARG A 89 -20.24 -6.28 -22.59
C ARG A 89 -20.81 -7.06 -21.40
N LEU A 90 -21.28 -8.27 -21.66
CA LEU A 90 -21.77 -9.21 -20.64
C LEU A 90 -20.64 -9.66 -19.70
N MET A 91 -19.45 -9.95 -20.22
CA MET A 91 -18.28 -10.28 -19.41
C MET A 91 -17.95 -9.16 -18.43
N ARG A 92 -17.92 -7.89 -18.88
CA ARG A 92 -17.66 -6.76 -17.97
C ARG A 92 -18.71 -6.66 -16.88
N THR A 93 -19.97 -6.97 -17.22
CA THR A 93 -21.06 -7.02 -16.23
C THR A 93 -20.84 -8.15 -15.24
N GLY A 94 -20.38 -9.31 -15.69
CA GLY A 94 -19.99 -10.43 -14.85
C GLY A 94 -18.86 -10.06 -13.89
N LEU A 95 -17.77 -9.50 -14.43
CA LEU A 95 -16.63 -9.06 -13.63
C LEU A 95 -17.03 -8.00 -12.59
N ARG A 96 -17.93 -7.08 -12.96
CA ARG A 96 -18.49 -6.10 -12.03
C ARG A 96 -19.18 -6.75 -10.84
N ILE A 97 -20.06 -7.73 -11.11
CA ILE A 97 -20.77 -8.47 -10.05
C ILE A 97 -19.75 -9.19 -9.16
N PHE A 98 -18.78 -9.86 -9.78
CA PHE A 98 -17.71 -10.60 -9.12
C PHE A 98 -16.87 -9.72 -8.17
N LEU A 99 -16.39 -8.57 -8.64
CA LEU A 99 -15.58 -7.62 -7.87
C LEU A 99 -16.38 -6.93 -6.75
N SER A 100 -17.65 -6.61 -7.00
CA SER A 100 -18.51 -5.95 -6.02
C SER A 100 -18.79 -6.80 -4.78
N SER A 101 -18.52 -8.12 -4.86
CA SER A 101 -18.72 -9.10 -3.79
C SER A 101 -20.16 -9.16 -3.24
N LYS A 102 -21.14 -8.64 -4.00
CA LYS A 102 -22.56 -8.58 -3.58
C LYS A 102 -23.31 -9.90 -3.84
N SER A 103 -22.83 -10.72 -4.76
CA SER A 103 -23.46 -12.00 -5.09
C SER A 103 -23.06 -13.07 -4.07
N SER A 104 -24.01 -13.88 -3.60
CA SER A 104 -23.72 -14.99 -2.69
C SER A 104 -22.89 -16.09 -3.33
N ASN A 105 -23.10 -16.32 -4.64
CA ASN A 105 -22.57 -17.49 -5.35
C ASN A 105 -21.57 -17.10 -6.46
N PHE A 106 -21.28 -15.81 -6.66
CA PHE A 106 -20.42 -15.32 -7.73
C PHE A 106 -19.63 -14.09 -7.27
N LYS A 107 -18.64 -14.36 -6.43
CA LYS A 107 -17.72 -13.41 -5.83
C LYS A 107 -16.37 -14.09 -5.59
N TYR A 108 -15.32 -13.30 -5.44
CA TYR A 108 -14.12 -13.80 -4.76
C TYR A 108 -14.18 -13.41 -3.29
N GLU A 109 -13.43 -14.11 -2.46
CA GLU A 109 -13.27 -13.78 -1.04
C GLU A 109 -11.77 -13.79 -0.72
N ALA A 110 -11.27 -12.64 -0.29
CA ALA A 110 -9.90 -12.43 0.11
C ALA A 110 -9.88 -11.51 1.32
N GLN A 111 -9.20 -11.95 2.37
CA GLN A 111 -9.09 -11.21 3.62
C GLN A 111 -7.73 -10.52 3.69
N LEU A 112 -7.75 -9.20 3.52
CA LEU A 112 -6.56 -8.38 3.77
C LEU A 112 -6.45 -8.07 5.26
N SER A 113 -5.26 -8.21 5.82
CA SER A 113 -4.94 -7.81 7.20
C SER A 113 -4.68 -6.31 7.35
N ALA A 114 -5.10 -5.50 6.37
CA ALA A 114 -4.93 -4.04 6.34
C ALA A 114 -5.47 -3.34 7.59
N GLY A 115 -6.48 -3.91 8.25
CA GLY A 115 -7.04 -3.38 9.50
C GLY A 115 -6.06 -3.34 10.67
N ARG A 116 -4.96 -4.11 10.62
CA ARG A 116 -3.91 -4.11 11.66
C ARG A 116 -2.96 -2.92 11.57
N TYR A 117 -2.97 -2.21 10.45
CA TYR A 117 -2.07 -1.09 10.19
C TYR A 117 -2.85 0.21 10.28
N LYS A 118 -2.39 1.14 11.12
CA LYS A 118 -2.93 2.50 11.13
C LYS A 118 -2.57 3.22 9.83
N ASN A 119 -1.30 3.17 9.44
CA ASN A 119 -0.84 3.67 8.15
C ASN A 119 -1.09 2.66 7.03
N LYS A 120 -1.96 2.97 6.07
CA LYS A 120 -2.23 2.05 4.96
C LYS A 120 -1.10 1.97 3.96
N TYR A 121 -0.23 2.98 3.85
CA TYR A 121 0.97 2.90 3.02
C TYR A 121 1.94 1.83 3.55
N GLU A 122 2.12 1.75 4.88
CA GLU A 122 2.91 0.69 5.52
C GLU A 122 2.38 -0.71 5.14
N TYR A 123 1.06 -0.89 5.15
CA TYR A 123 0.46 -2.15 4.71
C TYR A 123 0.71 -2.46 3.24
N VAL A 124 0.61 -1.47 2.35
CA VAL A 124 0.85 -1.65 0.91
C VAL A 124 2.31 -2.02 0.65
N SER A 125 3.25 -1.33 1.31
CA SER A 125 4.69 -1.64 1.22
C SER A 125 4.97 -3.07 1.67
N PHE A 126 4.39 -3.51 2.80
CA PHE A 126 4.44 -4.90 3.24
C PHE A 126 3.81 -5.86 2.22
N PHE A 127 2.60 -5.54 1.72
CA PHE A 127 1.89 -6.36 0.74
C PHE A 127 2.69 -6.56 -0.54
N SER A 128 3.45 -5.56 -0.98
CA SER A 128 4.25 -5.66 -2.21
C SER A 128 5.22 -6.85 -2.22
N GLY A 129 5.71 -7.28 -1.05
CA GLY A 129 6.57 -8.45 -0.90
C GLY A 129 5.85 -9.79 -1.15
N PHE A 130 4.53 -9.83 -1.04
CA PHE A 130 3.69 -11.02 -1.20
C PHE A 130 2.91 -11.04 -2.52
N VAL A 131 3.05 -9.98 -3.33
CA VAL A 131 2.36 -9.85 -4.63
C VAL A 131 2.51 -11.08 -5.52
N PRO A 132 3.69 -11.74 -5.63
CA PRO A 132 3.82 -12.92 -6.47
C PRO A 132 2.82 -14.03 -6.15
N ASP A 133 2.55 -14.28 -4.85
CA ASP A 133 1.62 -15.33 -4.42
C ASP A 133 0.18 -14.99 -4.82
N TYR A 134 -0.23 -13.74 -4.58
CA TYR A 134 -1.57 -13.28 -4.98
C TYR A 134 -1.73 -13.19 -6.50
N GLN A 135 -0.71 -12.75 -7.22
CA GLN A 135 -0.72 -12.69 -8.68
C GLN A 135 -0.86 -14.09 -9.29
N PHE A 136 -0.19 -15.09 -8.72
CA PHE A 136 -0.33 -16.47 -9.15
C PHE A 136 -1.76 -16.99 -8.98
N GLU A 137 -2.45 -16.62 -7.90
CA GLU A 137 -3.83 -17.02 -7.65
C GLU A 137 -4.86 -16.20 -8.45
N MET A 138 -4.51 -14.99 -8.89
CA MET A 138 -5.40 -14.04 -9.57
C MET A 138 -5.08 -13.82 -11.05
N THR A 139 -4.09 -14.53 -11.60
CA THR A 139 -3.53 -14.28 -12.95
C THR A 139 -4.62 -14.15 -14.02
N GLY A 140 -5.58 -15.07 -14.08
CA GLY A 140 -6.66 -15.05 -15.09
C GLY A 140 -7.48 -13.75 -15.06
N TYR A 141 -7.78 -13.25 -13.86
CA TYR A 141 -8.51 -11.99 -13.68
C TYR A 141 -7.65 -10.77 -14.00
N LEU A 142 -6.36 -10.79 -13.64
CA LEU A 142 -5.41 -9.73 -13.98
C LEU A 142 -5.25 -9.61 -15.50
N LEU A 143 -5.09 -10.74 -16.20
CA LEU A 143 -5.05 -10.79 -17.67
C LEU A 143 -6.34 -10.24 -18.30
N LEU A 144 -7.49 -10.55 -17.70
CA LEU A 144 -8.77 -10.03 -18.17
C LEU A 144 -8.90 -8.51 -17.96
N LEU A 145 -8.45 -8.00 -16.80
CA LEU A 145 -8.39 -6.56 -16.54
C LEU A 145 -7.45 -5.85 -17.52
N LYS A 146 -6.30 -6.46 -17.87
CA LYS A 146 -5.42 -5.96 -18.94
C LYS A 146 -6.12 -5.89 -20.30
N LEU A 147 -6.86 -6.94 -20.68
CA LEU A 147 -7.65 -6.91 -21.91
C LEU A 147 -8.66 -5.75 -21.89
N ILE A 148 -9.33 -5.52 -20.77
CA ILE A 148 -10.28 -4.40 -20.63
C ILE A 148 -9.58 -3.06 -20.75
N TYR A 149 -8.38 -2.89 -20.16
CA TYR A 149 -7.59 -1.67 -20.27
C TYR A 149 -7.23 -1.35 -21.73
N GLU A 150 -6.79 -2.35 -22.51
CA GLU A 150 -6.50 -2.21 -23.94
C GLU A 150 -7.74 -1.86 -24.78
N VAL A 151 -8.91 -2.40 -24.42
CA VAL A 151 -10.17 -2.09 -25.12
C VAL A 151 -10.67 -0.69 -24.78
N ASN A 152 -10.72 -0.35 -23.49
CA ASN A 152 -11.25 0.91 -22.97
C ASN A 152 -10.77 1.17 -21.53
N ARG A 153 -9.84 2.12 -21.38
CA ARG A 153 -9.28 2.53 -20.07
C ARG A 153 -10.34 3.03 -19.08
N SER A 154 -11.35 3.76 -19.54
CA SER A 154 -12.41 4.25 -18.64
C SER A 154 -13.21 3.10 -18.03
N HIS A 155 -13.56 2.08 -18.82
CA HIS A 155 -14.23 0.88 -18.29
C HIS A 155 -13.35 0.10 -17.32
N PHE A 156 -12.04 0.04 -17.57
CA PHE A 156 -11.08 -0.56 -16.65
C PHE A 156 -11.11 0.13 -15.28
N TRP A 157 -10.95 1.45 -15.25
CA TRP A 157 -10.97 2.21 -13.99
C TRP A 157 -12.31 2.12 -13.26
N GLN A 158 -13.43 2.16 -13.98
CA GLN A 158 -14.76 1.98 -13.40
C GLN A 158 -14.95 0.60 -12.75
N LEU A 159 -14.35 -0.45 -13.30
CA LEU A 159 -14.40 -1.80 -12.72
C LEU A 159 -13.46 -1.92 -11.53
N LEU A 160 -12.24 -1.40 -11.67
CA LEU A 160 -11.24 -1.47 -10.61
C LEU A 160 -11.69 -0.73 -9.35
N MET A 161 -12.37 0.42 -9.50
CA MET A 161 -12.96 1.15 -8.38
C MET A 161 -14.08 0.40 -7.66
N GLN A 162 -14.67 -0.61 -8.29
CA GLN A 162 -15.71 -1.45 -7.69
C GLN A 162 -15.15 -2.66 -6.94
N ASP A 163 -13.83 -2.85 -6.99
CA ASP A 163 -13.16 -3.83 -6.16
C ASP A 163 -13.30 -3.43 -4.67
N LYS A 164 -14.13 -4.16 -3.94
CA LYS A 164 -14.39 -3.91 -2.52
C LYS A 164 -13.35 -4.52 -1.59
N GLN A 165 -12.67 -5.57 -2.04
CA GLN A 165 -11.69 -6.30 -1.22
C GLN A 165 -10.25 -5.84 -1.50
N ASN A 166 -10.07 -4.94 -2.49
CA ASN A 166 -8.82 -4.27 -2.84
C ASN A 166 -7.67 -5.18 -3.29
N VAL A 167 -7.84 -6.50 -3.35
CA VAL A 167 -6.75 -7.42 -3.71
C VAL A 167 -6.36 -7.27 -5.18
N MET A 168 -7.34 -7.22 -6.08
CA MET A 168 -7.07 -7.01 -7.50
C MET A 168 -6.46 -5.64 -7.74
N PHE A 169 -7.00 -4.62 -7.06
CA PHE A 169 -6.45 -3.28 -7.08
C PHE A 169 -4.98 -3.25 -6.67
N LEU A 170 -4.64 -3.82 -5.50
CA LEU A 170 -3.28 -3.84 -4.99
C LEU A 170 -2.36 -4.62 -5.93
N CYS A 171 -2.73 -5.83 -6.37
CA CYS A 171 -1.93 -6.61 -7.33
C CYS A 171 -1.60 -5.84 -8.61
N LEU A 172 -2.48 -4.95 -9.07
CA LEU A 172 -2.23 -4.11 -10.25
C LEU A 172 -1.38 -2.87 -9.95
N MET A 173 -1.48 -2.29 -8.76
CA MET A 173 -0.69 -1.11 -8.36
C MET A 173 0.72 -1.46 -7.87
N THR A 174 0.90 -2.66 -7.33
CA THR A 174 2.20 -3.13 -6.81
C THR A 174 2.87 -4.11 -7.77
N GLY A 175 2.09 -4.76 -8.64
CA GLY A 175 2.60 -5.57 -9.73
C GLY A 175 2.89 -4.71 -10.94
N ALA A 176 4.11 -4.76 -11.48
CA ALA A 176 4.55 -4.02 -12.67
C ALA A 176 3.90 -4.53 -14.00
N GLU A 177 2.65 -4.95 -13.91
CA GLU A 177 1.89 -5.67 -14.93
C GLU A 177 1.22 -4.74 -15.96
N LEU A 178 0.95 -3.49 -15.57
CA LEU A 178 0.40 -2.43 -16.42
C LEU A 178 1.13 -1.11 -16.15
N SER A 179 1.26 -0.31 -17.22
CA SER A 179 1.74 1.07 -17.11
C SER A 179 0.58 2.04 -17.28
N PHE A 180 0.41 2.90 -16.28
CA PHE A 180 -0.64 3.92 -16.23
C PHE A 180 -0.02 5.30 -16.41
N SER A 181 -0.70 6.19 -17.14
CA SER A 181 -0.30 7.60 -17.11
C SER A 181 -0.67 8.20 -15.74
N TYR A 182 0.08 9.19 -15.27
CA TYR A 182 -0.12 9.72 -13.93
C TYR A 182 -1.46 10.47 -13.78
N GLU A 183 -1.95 11.02 -14.88
CA GLU A 183 -3.25 11.69 -15.00
C GLU A 183 -4.40 10.71 -14.70
N GLU A 184 -4.23 9.44 -15.06
CA GLU A 184 -5.22 8.39 -14.77
C GLU A 184 -5.29 8.05 -13.27
N LEU A 185 -4.26 8.40 -12.51
CA LEU A 185 -4.12 8.07 -11.10
C LEU A 185 -4.74 9.09 -10.14
N ILE A 186 -4.98 10.32 -10.60
CA ILE A 186 -5.53 11.41 -9.78
C ILE A 186 -6.86 11.05 -9.10
N PRO A 187 -7.84 10.43 -9.78
CA PRO A 187 -9.09 10.01 -9.12
C PRO A 187 -8.88 8.98 -8.00
N LEU A 188 -7.83 8.17 -8.09
CA LEU A 188 -7.51 7.15 -7.09
C LEU A 188 -6.77 7.77 -5.89
N LEU A 189 -5.87 8.71 -6.15
CA LEU A 189 -5.20 9.48 -5.10
C LEU A 189 -6.21 10.26 -4.25
N THR A 190 -7.35 10.68 -4.82
CA THR A 190 -8.42 11.38 -4.10
C THR A 190 -9.53 10.46 -3.55
N SER A 191 -9.39 9.14 -3.67
CA SER A 191 -10.39 8.16 -3.20
C SER A 191 -10.55 8.13 -1.67
N ASN A 192 -11.78 8.10 -1.15
CA ASN A 192 -12.01 7.89 0.29
C ASN A 192 -11.56 6.51 0.81
N ASP A 193 -11.34 5.54 -0.10
CA ASP A 193 -10.70 4.27 0.25
C ASP A 193 -9.19 4.47 0.38
N GLU A 194 -8.69 4.46 1.62
CA GLU A 194 -7.27 4.67 1.93
C GLU A 194 -6.35 3.62 1.32
N LEU A 195 -6.79 2.37 1.11
CA LEU A 195 -5.97 1.36 0.45
C LEU A 195 -5.81 1.69 -1.03
N LYS A 196 -6.87 2.18 -1.67
CA LYS A 196 -6.78 2.63 -3.06
C LYS A 196 -5.82 3.81 -3.19
N ALA A 197 -5.97 4.78 -2.32
CA ALA A 197 -5.13 5.96 -2.28
C ALA A 197 -3.65 5.66 -2.09
N ASN A 198 -3.32 4.91 -1.03
CA ASN A 198 -1.94 4.60 -0.69
C ASN A 198 -1.35 3.56 -1.64
N GLY A 199 -2.15 2.66 -2.22
CA GLY A 199 -1.71 1.77 -3.30
C GLY A 199 -1.35 2.54 -4.57
N THR A 200 -2.13 3.56 -4.93
CA THR A 200 -1.77 4.45 -6.04
C THR A 200 -0.54 5.30 -5.73
N LEU A 201 -0.40 5.80 -4.50
CA LEU A 201 0.81 6.49 -4.06
C LEU A 201 2.03 5.58 -4.18
N PHE A 202 1.93 4.33 -3.73
CA PHE A 202 3.00 3.35 -3.85
C PHE A 202 3.40 3.10 -5.30
N TYR A 203 2.42 2.97 -6.22
CA TYR A 203 2.71 2.86 -7.65
C TYR A 203 3.55 4.04 -8.17
N LEU A 204 3.15 5.28 -7.85
CA LEU A 204 3.90 6.49 -8.23
C LEU A 204 5.31 6.50 -7.63
N MET A 205 5.42 6.21 -6.33
CA MET A 205 6.68 6.32 -5.62
C MET A 205 7.66 5.20 -5.96
N SER A 206 7.17 4.02 -6.36
CA SER A 206 8.03 2.90 -6.80
C SER A 206 8.94 3.29 -7.97
N ARG A 207 8.47 4.15 -8.88
CA ARG A 207 9.26 4.68 -9.99
C ARG A 207 10.30 5.69 -9.51
N PHE A 208 9.91 6.59 -8.60
CA PHE A 208 10.85 7.48 -7.93
C PHE A 208 11.96 6.70 -7.21
N SER A 209 11.61 5.72 -6.38
CA SER A 209 12.57 4.87 -5.65
C SER A 209 13.51 4.13 -6.59
N TYR A 210 13.01 3.63 -7.73
CA TYR A 210 13.85 3.01 -8.76
C TYR A 210 14.91 3.99 -9.29
N TYR A 211 14.53 5.23 -9.61
CA TYR A 211 15.49 6.22 -10.13
C TYR A 211 16.44 6.75 -9.06
N VAL A 212 16.01 6.87 -7.80
CA VAL A 212 16.91 7.15 -6.67
C VAL A 212 18.00 6.08 -6.59
N LEU A 213 17.61 4.80 -6.52
CA LEU A 213 18.56 3.68 -6.44
C LEU A 213 19.49 3.61 -7.66
N LYS A 214 18.98 3.92 -8.85
CA LYS A 214 19.78 3.96 -10.07
C LYS A 214 20.82 5.08 -10.02
N TYR A 215 20.42 6.27 -9.57
CA TYR A 215 21.32 7.40 -9.43
C TYR A 215 22.38 7.16 -8.35
N GLU A 216 22.02 6.61 -7.19
CA GLU A 216 22.98 6.28 -6.13
C GLU A 216 24.05 5.29 -6.59
N ARG A 217 23.70 4.32 -7.45
CA ARG A 217 24.65 3.31 -7.95
C ARG A 217 25.57 3.81 -9.04
N GLU A 218 25.07 4.63 -9.96
CA GLU A 218 25.80 4.99 -11.18
C GLU A 218 26.33 6.44 -11.16
N SER A 219 25.72 7.33 -10.38
CA SER A 219 26.12 8.74 -10.19
C SER A 219 26.39 9.53 -11.48
N THR A 220 25.63 9.24 -12.55
CA THR A 220 25.76 9.93 -13.85
C THR A 220 24.79 11.13 -13.95
N GLU A 221 25.19 12.18 -14.68
CA GLU A 221 24.31 13.35 -14.89
C GLU A 221 23.01 12.98 -15.61
N GLY A 222 23.06 12.06 -16.59
CA GLY A 222 21.86 11.59 -17.27
C GLY A 222 20.86 10.88 -16.35
N ASN A 223 21.33 10.14 -15.33
CA ASN A 223 20.42 9.54 -14.35
C ASN A 223 19.84 10.58 -13.38
N LYS A 224 20.61 11.63 -13.05
CA LYS A 224 20.13 12.75 -12.25
C LYS A 224 19.02 13.51 -12.98
N GLU A 225 19.19 13.80 -14.26
CA GLU A 225 18.19 14.45 -15.10
C GLU A 225 16.87 13.65 -15.12
N ILE A 226 16.95 12.32 -15.32
CA ILE A 226 15.77 11.45 -15.29
C ILE A 226 15.07 11.48 -13.92
N LEU A 227 15.82 11.47 -12.82
CA LEU A 227 15.26 11.58 -11.48
C LEU A 227 14.55 12.93 -11.27
N VAL A 228 15.16 14.03 -11.70
CA VAL A 228 14.55 15.38 -11.61
C VAL A 228 13.26 15.46 -12.44
N GLU A 229 13.25 14.90 -13.65
CA GLU A 229 12.03 14.83 -14.45
C GLU A 229 10.92 14.03 -13.77
N GLU A 230 11.27 12.92 -13.14
CA GLU A 230 10.32 12.09 -12.39
C GLU A 230 9.76 12.85 -11.19
N ILE A 231 10.60 13.55 -10.42
CA ILE A 231 10.19 14.42 -9.32
C ILE A 231 9.22 15.50 -9.82
N GLN A 232 9.52 16.17 -10.95
CA GLN A 232 8.63 17.20 -11.50
C GLN A 232 7.27 16.63 -11.92
N LYS A 233 7.26 15.45 -12.53
CA LYS A 233 6.00 14.76 -12.91
C LYS A 233 5.16 14.47 -11.67
N ILE A 234 5.78 14.02 -10.59
CA ILE A 234 5.09 13.76 -9.31
C ILE A 234 4.58 15.07 -8.71
N ALA A 235 5.39 16.13 -8.66
CA ALA A 235 5.02 17.44 -8.13
C ALA A 235 3.76 17.99 -8.82
N ASN A 236 3.74 17.99 -10.16
CA ASN A 236 2.61 18.43 -10.96
C ASN A 236 1.30 17.66 -10.66
N ILE A 237 1.40 16.40 -10.25
CA ILE A 237 0.24 15.59 -9.86
C ILE A 237 -0.24 15.97 -8.46
N PHE A 238 0.68 16.15 -7.53
CA PHE A 238 0.37 16.54 -6.15
C PHE A 238 -0.21 17.96 -6.06
N GLU A 239 0.21 18.89 -6.91
CA GLU A 239 -0.38 20.23 -7.02
C GLU A 239 -1.88 20.22 -7.33
N ARG A 240 -2.36 19.17 -7.99
CA ARG A 240 -3.77 19.02 -8.38
C ARG A 240 -4.62 18.34 -7.31
N LEU A 241 -4.01 17.90 -6.21
CA LEU A 241 -4.72 17.28 -5.09
C LEU A 241 -5.19 18.34 -4.09
N PRO A 242 -6.33 18.13 -3.42
CA PRO A 242 -6.71 18.93 -2.26
C PRO A 242 -5.60 18.91 -1.19
N VAL A 243 -5.38 20.03 -0.51
CA VAL A 243 -4.30 20.19 0.48
C VAL A 243 -4.32 19.09 1.54
N GLU A 244 -5.47 18.84 2.18
CA GLU A 244 -5.61 17.76 3.17
C GLU A 244 -5.15 16.41 2.63
N ARG A 245 -5.46 16.13 1.36
CA ARG A 245 -5.09 14.88 0.74
C ARG A 245 -3.61 14.79 0.39
N LYS A 246 -3.03 15.89 -0.10
CA LYS A 246 -1.60 16.03 -0.33
C LYS A 246 -0.82 15.71 0.94
N ILE A 247 -1.18 16.35 2.07
CA ILE A 247 -0.50 16.16 3.36
C ILE A 247 -0.69 14.74 3.89
N PHE A 248 -1.91 14.20 3.86
CA PHE A 248 -2.17 12.82 4.26
C PHE A 248 -1.25 11.81 3.55
N LEU A 249 -1.10 11.94 2.23
CA LEU A 249 -0.27 11.04 1.42
C LEU A 249 1.23 11.24 1.70
N MET A 250 1.69 12.50 1.79
CA MET A 250 3.09 12.83 2.10
C MET A 250 3.49 12.28 3.48
N VAL A 251 2.67 12.51 4.51
CA VAL A 251 2.92 12.02 5.86
C VAL A 251 2.96 10.49 5.88
N ASN A 252 1.99 9.81 5.28
CA ASN A 252 1.99 8.34 5.26
C ASN A 252 3.21 7.75 4.58
N TYR A 253 3.69 8.37 3.49
CA TYR A 253 4.87 7.93 2.76
C TYR A 253 6.15 8.17 3.56
N MET A 254 6.39 9.40 4.01
CA MET A 254 7.62 9.78 4.74
C MET A 254 7.73 9.10 6.11
N PHE A 255 6.61 8.69 6.70
CA PHE A 255 6.63 7.91 7.93
C PHE A 255 7.19 6.49 7.74
N VAL A 256 7.15 5.97 6.51
CA VAL A 256 7.58 4.60 6.17
C VAL A 256 8.90 4.58 5.41
N GLU A 257 9.08 5.48 4.44
CA GLU A 257 10.22 5.48 3.52
C GLU A 257 11.31 6.49 3.94
N ASN A 258 12.56 6.11 3.74
CA ASN A 258 13.69 6.99 4.07
C ASN A 258 13.99 8.04 2.97
N TYR A 259 13.59 7.77 1.73
CA TYR A 259 13.81 8.65 0.59
C TYR A 259 12.49 9.21 0.09
N TYR A 260 12.40 10.51 -0.04
CA TYR A 260 11.23 11.23 -0.54
C TYR A 260 11.64 12.38 -1.46
N PRO A 261 10.76 12.81 -2.39
CA PRO A 261 11.00 14.00 -3.20
C PRO A 261 11.16 15.25 -2.32
N GLU A 262 12.15 16.09 -2.62
CA GLU A 262 12.47 17.30 -1.82
C GLU A 262 11.26 18.21 -1.62
N PHE A 263 10.43 18.38 -2.66
CA PHE A 263 9.22 19.20 -2.60
C PHE A 263 8.21 18.75 -1.52
N PHE A 264 8.26 17.49 -1.04
CA PHE A 264 7.43 17.08 0.10
C PHE A 264 7.78 17.90 1.34
N GLY A 265 9.06 18.13 1.61
CA GLY A 265 9.49 18.93 2.75
C GLY A 265 9.05 20.39 2.61
N GLU A 266 9.25 20.97 1.43
CA GLU A 266 8.84 22.35 1.11
C GLU A 266 7.32 22.56 1.29
N GLU A 267 6.51 21.62 0.78
CA GLU A 267 5.05 21.67 0.91
C GLU A 267 4.58 21.52 2.36
N LEU A 268 5.22 20.64 3.13
CA LEU A 268 4.90 20.46 4.55
C LEU A 268 5.25 21.72 5.36
N GLN A 269 6.36 22.40 5.06
CA GLN A 269 6.75 23.67 5.70
C GLN A 269 5.78 24.82 5.37
N GLN A 270 5.21 24.84 4.17
CA GLN A 270 4.28 25.88 3.73
C GLN A 270 2.84 25.65 4.21
N THR A 271 2.53 24.45 4.68
CA THR A 271 1.16 24.07 5.09
C THR A 271 0.90 24.39 6.56
N ASN A 272 -0.38 24.51 6.94
CA ASN A 272 -0.78 24.60 8.34
C ASN A 272 -0.22 23.41 9.15
N VAL A 273 0.64 23.69 10.12
CA VAL A 273 1.26 22.72 11.02
C VAL A 273 0.23 21.84 11.72
N GLU A 274 -0.94 22.38 12.09
CA GLU A 274 -2.00 21.63 12.77
C GLU A 274 -2.51 20.47 11.91
N LEU A 275 -2.58 20.66 10.60
CA LEU A 275 -2.99 19.62 9.65
C LEU A 275 -1.94 18.51 9.55
N VAL A 276 -0.65 18.88 9.56
CA VAL A 276 0.44 17.91 9.56
C VAL A 276 0.44 17.09 10.85
N VAL A 277 0.33 17.76 12.01
CA VAL A 277 0.24 17.13 13.34
C VAL A 277 -0.96 16.19 13.42
N TYR A 278 -2.12 16.61 12.92
CA TYR A 278 -3.30 15.76 12.84
C TYR A 278 -3.01 14.44 12.11
N HIS A 279 -2.36 14.49 10.95
CA HIS A 279 -2.01 13.29 10.19
C HIS A 279 -0.89 12.46 10.82
N LEU A 280 0.02 13.08 11.58
CA LEU A 280 1.02 12.36 12.38
C LEU A 280 0.38 11.62 13.57
N GLU A 281 -0.64 12.20 14.22
CA GLU A 281 -1.36 11.53 15.32
C GLU A 281 -2.16 10.30 14.86
N LEU A 282 -2.52 10.22 13.57
CA LEU A 282 -3.14 9.03 12.99
C LEU A 282 -2.15 7.86 12.84
N GLN A 283 -0.85 8.09 12.99
CA GLN A 283 0.17 7.05 12.94
C GLN A 283 0.23 6.26 14.27
N GLU A 284 1.03 5.19 14.31
CA GLU A 284 1.17 4.33 15.51
C GLU A 284 2.31 4.81 16.41
N LEU A 285 2.14 6.00 16.99
CA LEU A 285 3.20 6.67 17.78
C LEU A 285 3.44 6.08 19.18
N ASN A 286 2.55 5.22 19.69
CA ASN A 286 2.76 4.52 20.97
C ASN A 286 3.89 3.47 20.90
N ASN A 287 4.31 3.07 19.71
CA ASN A 287 5.41 2.13 19.50
C ASN A 287 6.70 2.91 19.27
N LEU A 288 7.72 2.74 20.13
CA LEU A 288 8.97 3.50 20.03
C LEU A 288 9.68 3.33 18.68
N TYR A 289 9.64 2.13 18.06
CA TYR A 289 10.22 1.90 16.72
C TYR A 289 9.57 2.77 15.64
N LYS A 290 8.29 3.13 15.82
CA LYS A 290 7.55 3.99 14.92
C LYS A 290 7.67 5.45 15.33
N LEU A 291 7.72 5.74 16.63
CA LEU A 291 7.89 7.10 17.15
C LEU A 291 9.16 7.77 16.64
N VAL A 292 10.28 7.03 16.54
CA VAL A 292 11.54 7.58 16.02
C VAL A 292 11.45 8.04 14.56
N LYS A 293 10.41 7.63 13.81
CA LYS A 293 10.15 8.13 12.45
C LYS A 293 9.72 9.61 12.43
N LEU A 294 9.37 10.19 13.59
CA LEU A 294 9.17 11.64 13.71
C LEU A 294 10.44 12.46 13.48
N HIS A 295 11.63 11.86 13.53
CA HIS A 295 12.90 12.54 13.29
C HIS A 295 12.90 13.41 12.03
N GLN A 296 12.43 12.87 10.91
CA GLN A 296 12.39 13.61 9.65
C GLN A 296 11.44 14.81 9.71
N PHE A 297 10.28 14.65 10.36
CA PHE A 297 9.29 15.73 10.49
C PHE A 297 9.78 16.84 11.41
N ILE A 298 10.46 16.51 12.51
CA ILE A 298 11.09 17.50 13.40
C ILE A 298 12.15 18.29 12.64
N LYS A 299 13.01 17.58 11.89
CA LYS A 299 14.07 18.20 11.09
C LYS A 299 13.54 19.13 9.99
N ILE A 300 12.45 18.76 9.32
CA ILE A 300 11.89 19.55 8.21
C ILE A 300 11.08 20.73 8.72
N LEU A 301 10.22 20.50 9.70
CA LEU A 301 9.23 21.49 10.11
C LEU A 301 9.79 22.47 11.14
N GLU A 302 10.79 22.06 11.91
CA GLU A 302 11.44 22.89 12.94
C GLU A 302 10.42 23.61 13.86
N CYS A 303 9.35 22.90 14.22
CA CYS A 303 8.20 23.45 14.95
C CYS A 303 7.93 22.73 16.27
N ILE A 304 7.50 23.50 17.27
CA ILE A 304 7.33 23.02 18.65
C ILE A 304 6.19 22.01 18.79
N GLU A 305 5.18 22.05 17.90
CA GLU A 305 4.03 21.16 17.94
C GLU A 305 4.44 19.71 17.68
N VAL A 306 5.36 19.47 16.73
CA VAL A 306 5.86 18.12 16.43
C VAL A 306 6.86 17.66 17.48
N GLU A 307 7.65 18.57 18.05
CA GLU A 307 8.50 18.27 19.21
C GLU A 307 7.67 17.79 20.41
N LYS A 308 6.59 18.52 20.75
CA LYS A 308 5.67 18.16 21.83
C LYS A 308 4.94 16.85 21.54
N LEU A 309 4.61 16.58 20.28
CA LEU A 309 4.07 15.30 19.86
C LEU A 309 5.02 14.15 20.20
N PHE A 310 6.31 14.30 19.86
CA PHE A 310 7.34 13.31 20.21
C PHE A 310 7.42 13.10 21.73
N ILE A 311 7.56 14.18 22.52
CA ILE A 311 7.66 14.08 23.98
C ILE A 311 6.45 13.37 24.59
N LYS A 312 5.24 13.76 24.20
CA LYS A 312 3.98 13.17 24.69
C LYS A 312 3.99 11.65 24.55
N TYR A 313 4.29 11.15 23.36
CA TYR A 313 4.29 9.70 23.09
C TYR A 313 5.53 8.99 23.66
N PHE A 314 6.68 9.66 23.72
CA PHE A 314 7.90 9.11 24.30
C PHE A 314 7.76 8.89 25.81
N LEU A 315 7.24 9.89 26.52
CA LEU A 315 6.96 9.79 27.96
C LEU A 315 5.89 8.75 28.25
N HIS A 316 4.83 8.69 27.43
CA HIS A 316 3.82 7.65 27.54
C HIS A 316 4.41 6.25 27.39
N TRP A 317 5.27 6.04 26.39
CA TRP A 317 6.00 4.78 26.21
C TRP A 317 6.90 4.48 27.41
N LEU A 318 7.69 5.44 27.88
CA LEU A 318 8.61 5.26 29.01
C LEU A 318 7.86 4.84 30.29
N GLN A 319 6.73 5.49 30.58
CA GLN A 319 5.91 5.22 31.76
C GLN A 319 5.24 3.84 31.71
N ASN A 320 4.72 3.42 30.54
CA ASN A 320 3.90 2.21 30.45
C ASN A 320 4.71 0.99 29.98
N ASP A 321 5.53 1.16 28.94
CA ASP A 321 6.14 0.08 28.16
C ASP A 321 7.68 0.12 28.14
N GLY A 322 8.30 1.05 28.89
CA GLY A 322 9.74 1.28 28.93
C GLY A 322 10.53 -0.03 29.14
N ASN A 323 11.10 -0.53 28.04
CA ASN A 323 11.76 -1.82 27.96
C ASN A 323 13.19 -1.66 27.44
N PRO A 324 14.23 -2.11 28.20
CA PRO A 324 15.62 -1.99 27.79
C PRO A 324 15.95 -2.63 26.44
N HIS A 325 15.26 -3.69 26.03
CA HIS A 325 15.47 -4.32 24.73
C HIS A 325 15.10 -3.38 23.59
N ILE A 326 13.89 -2.80 23.65
CA ILE A 326 13.41 -1.86 22.62
C ILE A 326 14.29 -0.60 22.64
N TRP A 327 14.57 -0.06 23.83
CA TRP A 327 15.45 1.09 24.01
C TRP A 327 16.80 0.92 23.32
N ASN A 328 17.51 -0.18 23.63
CA ASN A 328 18.85 -0.41 23.11
C ASN A 328 18.90 -0.51 21.59
N SER A 329 17.80 -0.89 20.93
CA SER A 329 17.72 -0.96 19.47
C SER A 329 17.45 0.36 18.76
N VAL A 330 17.03 1.42 19.47
CA VAL A 330 16.64 2.72 18.86
C VAL A 330 17.16 3.96 19.59
N LYS A 331 18.03 3.78 20.60
CA LYS A 331 18.48 4.86 21.47
C LYS A 331 19.28 5.96 20.75
N GLU A 332 19.99 5.62 19.68
CA GLU A 332 20.76 6.62 18.92
C GLU A 332 19.82 7.49 18.08
N GLU A 333 18.79 6.91 17.47
CA GLU A 333 17.74 7.67 16.77
C GLU A 333 16.96 8.57 17.74
N VAL A 334 16.67 8.08 18.95
CA VAL A 334 16.09 8.94 20.01
C VAL A 334 17.02 10.07 20.40
N ARG A 335 18.32 9.80 20.54
CA ARG A 335 19.33 10.83 20.83
C ARG A 335 19.37 11.89 19.75
N GLU A 336 19.40 11.50 18.47
CA GLU A 336 19.36 12.42 17.33
C GLU A 336 18.13 13.32 17.39
N ILE A 337 16.95 12.75 17.68
CA ILE A 337 15.72 13.53 17.87
C ILE A 337 15.88 14.53 19.03
N ILE A 338 16.33 14.09 20.20
CA ILE A 338 16.49 14.95 21.37
C ILE A 338 17.44 16.12 21.08
N GLN A 339 18.49 15.89 20.30
CA GLN A 339 19.44 16.94 19.90
C GLN A 339 18.84 17.99 18.97
N LEU A 340 17.81 17.63 18.20
CA LEU A 340 17.07 18.57 17.34
C LEU A 340 16.02 19.40 18.09
N LEU A 341 15.58 18.95 19.27
CA LEU A 341 14.56 19.65 20.03
C LEU A 341 15.05 21.04 20.47
N SER A 342 14.15 22.01 20.47
CA SER A 342 14.39 23.32 21.09
C SER A 342 14.78 23.20 22.57
N LEU A 343 15.48 24.20 23.09
CA LEU A 343 15.98 24.18 24.48
C LEU A 343 14.84 24.05 25.49
N ASP A 344 13.73 24.77 25.26
CA ASP A 344 12.57 24.76 26.14
C ASP A 344 11.94 23.36 26.19
N THR A 345 11.77 22.73 25.02
CA THR A 345 11.19 21.38 24.92
C THR A 345 12.11 20.31 25.51
N ARG A 346 13.45 20.45 25.39
CA ARG A 346 14.41 19.58 26.08
C ARG A 346 14.35 19.71 27.60
N ASN A 347 14.25 20.93 28.11
CA ASN A 347 14.13 21.16 29.55
C ASN A 347 12.83 20.55 30.09
N GLU A 348 11.73 20.72 29.36
CA GLU A 348 10.45 20.06 29.68
C GLU A 348 10.58 18.53 29.72
N LEU A 349 11.28 17.93 28.74
CA LEU A 349 11.55 16.49 28.73
C LEU A 349 12.35 16.05 29.96
N LEU A 350 13.42 16.79 30.29
CA LEU A 350 14.31 16.50 31.41
C LEU A 350 13.56 16.55 32.75
N ASP A 351 12.74 17.58 32.95
CA ASP A 351 11.93 17.74 34.16
C ASP A 351 10.94 16.57 34.32
N GLN A 352 10.24 16.20 33.25
CA GLN A 352 9.27 15.11 33.28
C GLN A 352 9.93 13.74 33.49
N ILE A 353 11.07 13.48 32.85
CA ILE A 353 11.82 12.24 33.04
C ILE A 353 12.38 12.13 34.46
N THR A 354 12.87 13.23 35.03
CA THR A 354 13.34 13.26 36.42
C THR A 354 12.22 12.96 37.39
N SER A 355 11.03 13.55 37.18
CA SER A 355 9.82 13.26 37.96
C SER A 355 9.40 11.79 37.87
N ILE A 356 9.46 11.18 36.68
CA ILE A 356 9.20 9.74 36.51
C ILE A 356 10.20 8.92 37.33
N LYS A 357 11.49 9.27 37.29
CA LYS A 357 12.55 8.55 38.01
C LYS A 357 12.33 8.54 39.53
N GLU A 358 11.90 9.68 40.08
CA GLU A 358 11.62 9.82 41.52
C GLU A 358 10.44 8.95 41.99
N GLN A 359 9.54 8.58 41.09
CA GLN A 359 8.36 7.76 41.38
C GLN A 359 8.62 6.26 41.28
N LEU A 360 9.82 5.83 40.85
CA LEU A 360 10.17 4.42 40.71
C LEU A 360 10.40 3.75 42.08
N TRP A 361 9.84 2.57 42.25
CA TRP A 361 9.94 1.66 43.39
C TRP A 361 11.23 0.82 43.34
N LEU A 362 12.35 1.51 43.52
CA LEU A 362 13.71 0.93 43.46
C LEU A 362 14.35 0.73 44.84
N SER A 363 13.56 0.78 45.92
CA SER A 363 14.12 0.61 47.26
C SER A 363 14.49 -0.85 47.55
N SER A 364 15.32 -1.05 48.57
CA SER A 364 15.65 -2.39 49.08
C SER A 364 14.40 -3.14 49.58
N PHE A 365 13.38 -2.42 50.06
CA PHE A 365 12.09 -2.98 50.44
C PHE A 365 11.32 -3.49 49.21
N ASP A 366 11.31 -2.72 48.13
CA ASP A 366 10.62 -3.09 46.88
C ASP A 366 11.21 -4.35 46.26
N ARG A 367 12.53 -4.46 46.29
CA ARG A 367 13.25 -5.66 45.86
C ARG A 367 12.80 -6.92 46.61
N GLN A 368 12.44 -6.80 47.89
CA GLN A 368 12.04 -7.94 48.72
C GLN A 368 10.55 -8.30 48.56
N VAL A 369 9.67 -7.28 48.46
CA VAL A 369 8.21 -7.49 48.51
C VAL A 369 7.58 -7.59 47.12
N ARG A 370 8.19 -6.97 46.10
CA ARG A 370 7.65 -6.87 44.73
C ARG A 370 8.75 -6.96 43.68
N TYR A 371 9.57 -8.01 43.78
CA TYR A 371 10.77 -8.20 42.95
C TYR A 371 10.54 -8.05 41.43
N GLY A 372 9.42 -8.55 40.90
CA GLY A 372 9.10 -8.42 39.47
C GLY A 372 8.92 -6.97 39.01
N GLN A 373 8.21 -6.17 39.81
CA GLN A 373 8.01 -4.75 39.55
C GLN A 373 9.32 -3.97 39.70
N TYR A 374 10.09 -4.28 40.76
CA TYR A 374 11.43 -3.72 40.96
C TYR A 374 12.33 -3.93 39.73
N LEU A 375 12.36 -5.14 39.15
CA LEU A 375 13.18 -5.43 37.97
C LEU A 375 12.75 -4.63 36.73
N GLN A 376 11.44 -4.48 36.51
CA GLN A 376 10.93 -3.68 35.39
C GLN A 376 11.33 -2.21 35.54
N GLU A 377 11.19 -1.67 36.74
CA GLU A 377 11.52 -0.27 37.03
C GLU A 377 13.03 -0.02 37.06
N GLU A 378 13.85 -1.00 37.45
CA GLU A 378 15.30 -0.91 37.32
C GLU A 378 15.71 -0.79 35.84
N GLY A 379 15.00 -1.49 34.95
CA GLY A 379 15.13 -1.33 33.51
C GLY A 379 14.77 0.10 33.05
N LYS A 380 13.65 0.64 33.52
CA LYS A 380 13.25 2.03 33.22
C LYS A 380 14.25 3.05 33.75
N ALA A 381 14.79 2.86 34.94
CA ALA A 381 15.80 3.74 35.53
C ALA A 381 17.06 3.81 34.66
N LYS A 382 17.53 2.67 34.13
CA LYS A 382 18.67 2.63 33.19
C LYS A 382 18.39 3.42 31.91
N ILE A 383 17.20 3.28 31.35
CA ILE A 383 16.77 4.06 30.18
C ILE A 383 16.82 5.56 30.50
N ILE A 384 16.30 5.97 31.65
CA ILE A 384 16.32 7.37 32.10
C ILE A 384 17.75 7.88 32.25
N ASP A 385 18.63 7.09 32.88
CA ASP A 385 20.04 7.43 33.07
C ASP A 385 20.78 7.63 31.75
N ASP A 386 20.40 6.90 30.69
CA ASP A 386 20.91 7.10 29.33
C ASP A 386 20.40 8.40 28.68
N ILE A 387 19.15 8.81 28.98
CA ILE A 387 18.50 9.98 28.35
C ILE A 387 18.98 11.31 28.94
N VAL A 388 19.21 11.37 30.25
CA VAL A 388 19.62 12.62 30.95
C VAL A 388 20.84 13.29 30.29
N PRO A 389 21.92 12.57 29.92
CA PRO A 389 23.03 13.13 29.17
C PRO A 389 22.65 13.72 27.80
N PHE A 390 21.67 13.14 27.11
CA PHE A 390 21.20 13.63 25.80
C PHE A 390 20.51 14.98 25.92
N CYS A 391 19.80 15.22 27.02
CA CYS A 391 19.14 16.49 27.29
C CYS A 391 20.13 17.57 27.77
N SER A 392 21.23 17.16 28.42
CA SER A 392 22.21 18.05 29.06
C SER A 392 23.36 18.49 28.14
N THR A 393 23.50 17.87 26.96
CA THR A 393 24.55 18.25 26.00
C THR A 393 24.08 19.44 25.16
N SER A 394 24.54 20.63 25.56
CA SER A 394 24.46 21.84 24.75
C SER A 394 25.14 21.59 23.41
N GLY A 395 24.47 21.91 22.30
CA GLY A 395 25.11 21.95 20.99
C GLY A 395 26.33 22.87 21.04
N SER A 396 27.49 22.32 20.70
CA SER A 396 28.73 23.06 20.42
C SER A 396 28.68 23.68 19.04
#